data_AF-A0A4Y9QIL2-F1
#
_entry.id   AF-A0A4Y9QIL2-F1
#
_cell.length_a   1.000
_cell.length_b   1.000
_cell.length_c   1.000
_cell.angle_alpha   90.00
_cell.angle_beta   90.00
_cell.angle_gamma   90.00
#
_symmetry.space_group_name_H-M   'P 1'
#
loop_
_entity.id
_entity.type
_entity.pdbx_description
1 polymer ?
#
loop_
_entity_poly.entity_id
_entity_poly.type
_entity_poly.pdbx_seq_one_letter_code
_entity_poly.pdbx_strand_id
1 'polypeptide(L)'
;MLGAAAEPPAPRPERSRPEAPRALKWAAAVVGLEAALIAIGALVLLWLTVTSSADSVSRALAEVVIVAGGAAALAVAATGLWRVASWARGPVVVLQLLLAALAYTTAFEAEQPAIGLPVLLLVAAELYLLATPEARLAYLER
;
A
#
# COMPACT_ATOMS: atom_id res chain seq x y z
N MET A 1 53.12 -10.50 -32.66
CA MET A 1 51.91 -11.34 -32.69
C MET A 1 51.26 -11.30 -31.31
N LEU A 2 50.31 -10.40 -31.08
CA LEU A 2 49.56 -10.28 -29.82
C LEU A 2 48.09 -10.09 -30.21
N GLY A 3 47.35 -11.18 -30.21
CA GLY A 3 45.97 -11.25 -30.67
C GLY A 3 45.35 -12.58 -30.25
N ALA A 4 45.46 -12.92 -28.96
CA ALA A 4 44.60 -13.94 -28.38
C ALA A 4 43.26 -13.27 -28.11
N ALA A 5 42.23 -13.64 -28.88
CA ALA A 5 40.87 -13.20 -28.66
C ALA A 5 40.48 -13.52 -27.21
N ALA A 6 40.04 -12.52 -26.46
CA ALA A 6 39.54 -12.72 -25.12
C ALA A 6 38.35 -13.69 -25.15
N GLU A 7 38.40 -14.72 -24.29
CA GLU A 7 37.34 -15.71 -24.18
C GLU A 7 36.00 -15.03 -23.90
N PRO A 8 34.88 -15.44 -24.53
CA PRO A 8 33.57 -14.85 -24.28
C PRO A 8 33.26 -14.90 -22.78
N PRO A 9 32.75 -13.81 -22.18
CA PRO A 9 32.42 -13.81 -20.77
C PRO A 9 31.43 -14.94 -20.49
N ALA A 10 31.74 -15.80 -19.51
CA ALA A 10 30.84 -16.85 -19.08
C ALA A 10 29.44 -16.26 -18.77
N PRO A 11 28.34 -16.95 -19.16
CA PRO A 11 26.99 -16.48 -18.90
C PRO A 11 26.84 -16.16 -17.42
N ARG A 12 26.43 -14.92 -17.11
CA ARG A 12 26.22 -14.51 -15.72
C ARG A 12 25.15 -15.43 -15.12
N PRO A 13 25.42 -16.13 -14.00
CA PRO A 13 24.47 -17.08 -13.44
C PRO A 13 23.13 -16.37 -13.21
N GLU A 14 22.06 -16.95 -13.76
CA GLU A 14 20.71 -16.48 -13.52
C GLU A 14 20.48 -16.49 -12.01
N ARG A 15 20.35 -15.30 -11.41
CA ARG A 15 19.96 -15.19 -10.01
C ARG A 15 18.54 -15.72 -9.92
N SER A 16 18.39 -16.95 -9.45
CA SER A 16 17.11 -17.52 -9.04
C SER A 16 16.50 -16.54 -8.04
N ARG A 17 15.48 -15.80 -8.47
CA ARG A 17 14.75 -14.89 -7.58
C ARG A 17 13.97 -15.79 -6.64
N PRO A 18 14.23 -15.78 -5.32
CA PRO A 18 13.40 -16.51 -4.39
C PRO A 18 11.96 -16.06 -4.61
N GLU A 19 11.04 -17.01 -4.79
CA GLU A 19 9.63 -16.68 -4.91
C GLU A 19 9.23 -15.89 -3.66
N ALA A 20 8.67 -14.68 -3.87
CA ALA A 20 8.23 -13.84 -2.77
C ALA A 20 7.31 -14.66 -1.83
N PRO A 21 7.55 -14.64 -0.50
CA PRO A 21 6.74 -15.40 0.45
C PRO A 21 5.25 -15.13 0.22
N ARG A 22 4.42 -16.17 0.27
CA ARG A 22 2.97 -16.05 0.03
C ARG A 22 2.31 -14.98 0.91
N ALA A 23 2.75 -14.84 2.16
CA ALA A 23 2.30 -13.80 3.07
C ALA A 23 2.51 -12.38 2.53
N LEU A 24 3.65 -12.13 1.85
CA LEU A 24 3.96 -10.82 1.27
C LEU A 24 3.11 -10.53 0.03
N LYS A 25 2.79 -11.55 -0.77
CA LYS A 25 1.85 -11.42 -1.90
C LYS A 25 0.45 -11.08 -1.39
N TRP A 26 0.01 -11.71 -0.30
CA TRP A 26 -1.27 -11.40 0.34
C TRP A 26 -1.29 -10.00 0.94
N ALA A 27 -0.23 -9.59 1.65
CA ALA A 27 -0.10 -8.23 2.18
C ALA A 27 -0.18 -7.18 1.06
N ALA A 28 0.56 -7.38 -0.04
CA ALA A 28 0.49 -6.49 -1.20
C ALA A 28 -0.91 -6.42 -1.84
N ALA A 29 -1.63 -7.55 -1.87
CA ALA A 29 -3.00 -7.59 -2.36
C ALA A 29 -3.97 -6.85 -1.44
N VAL A 30 -3.79 -6.96 -0.11
CA VAL A 30 -4.60 -6.25 0.89
C VAL A 30 -4.39 -4.73 0.78
N VAL A 31 -3.15 -4.22 0.78
CA VAL A 31 -2.89 -2.79 0.54
C VAL A 31 -3.47 -2.33 -0.79
N GLY A 32 -3.27 -3.13 -1.84
CA GLY A 32 -3.77 -2.79 -3.18
C GLY A 32 -5.29 -2.63 -3.19
N LEU A 33 -6.00 -3.49 -2.46
CA LEU A 33 -7.44 -3.40 -2.29
C LEU A 33 -7.84 -2.17 -1.47
N GLU A 34 -7.18 -1.90 -0.35
CA GLU A 34 -7.43 -0.71 0.47
C GLU A 34 -7.25 0.58 -0.34
N ALA A 35 -6.13 0.70 -1.06
CA ALA A 35 -5.85 1.86 -1.91
C ALA A 35 -6.95 2.05 -2.97
N ALA A 36 -7.42 0.96 -3.58
CA ALA A 36 -8.50 1.01 -4.55
C ALA A 36 -9.83 1.46 -3.93
N LEU A 37 -10.19 0.92 -2.76
CA LEU A 37 -11.42 1.29 -2.05
C LEU A 37 -11.40 2.76 -1.61
N ILE A 38 -10.28 3.23 -1.07
CA ILE A 38 -10.10 4.64 -0.68
C ILE A 38 -10.20 5.55 -1.90
N ALA A 39 -9.57 5.19 -3.03
CA ALA A 39 -9.67 5.94 -4.27
C ALA A 39 -11.10 6.02 -4.80
N ILE A 40 -11.84 4.90 -4.79
CA ILE A 40 -13.25 4.87 -5.17
C ILE A 40 -14.09 5.77 -4.26
N GLY A 41 -13.88 5.68 -2.94
CA GLY A 41 -14.55 6.56 -1.97
C GLY A 41 -14.30 8.05 -2.25
N ALA A 42 -13.05 8.42 -2.53
CA ALA A 42 -12.68 9.78 -2.90
C ALA A 42 -13.41 10.26 -4.17
N LEU A 43 -13.49 9.40 -5.19
CA LEU A 43 -14.19 9.73 -6.45
C LEU A 43 -15.70 9.89 -6.24
N VAL A 44 -16.32 9.06 -5.39
CA VAL A 44 -17.74 9.19 -5.05
C VAL A 44 -18.00 10.49 -4.28
N LEU A 45 -17.16 10.82 -3.29
CA LEU A 45 -17.26 12.08 -2.55
C LEU A 45 -17.08 13.29 -3.46
N LEU A 46 -16.12 13.25 -4.39
CA LEU A 46 -15.94 14.29 -5.41
C LEU A 46 -17.18 14.42 -6.29
N TRP A 47 -17.72 13.31 -6.78
CA TRP A 47 -18.92 13.30 -7.60
C TRP A 47 -20.11 13.92 -6.86
N LEU A 48 -20.36 13.50 -5.62
CA LEU A 48 -21.44 14.02 -4.78
C LEU A 48 -21.27 15.51 -4.50
N THR A 49 -20.04 15.98 -4.30
CA THR A 49 -19.73 17.41 -4.10
C THR A 49 -20.07 18.22 -5.34
N VAL A 50 -19.62 17.78 -6.51
CA VAL A 50 -19.81 18.51 -7.77
C VAL A 50 -21.27 18.47 -8.22
N THR A 51 -22.01 17.41 -7.88
CA THR A 51 -23.42 17.25 -8.27
C THR A 51 -24.42 17.79 -7.24
N SER A 52 -23.97 18.15 -6.03
CA SER A 52 -24.81 18.79 -4.99
C SER A 52 -24.53 20.29 -4.87
N SER A 53 -25.46 21.03 -4.27
CA SER A 53 -25.24 22.41 -3.84
C SER A 53 -24.38 22.44 -2.57
N ALA A 54 -23.14 21.96 -2.67
CA ALA A 54 -22.22 21.93 -1.53
C ALA A 54 -21.96 23.36 -1.02
N ASP A 55 -22.01 23.55 0.30
CA ASP A 55 -21.78 24.86 0.96
C ASP A 55 -20.43 25.51 0.60
N SER A 56 -19.43 24.70 0.18
CA SER A 56 -18.14 25.17 -0.33
C SER A 56 -17.42 24.09 -1.16
N VAL A 57 -17.42 24.25 -2.48
CA VAL A 57 -16.69 23.39 -3.44
C VAL A 57 -15.19 23.29 -3.11
N SER A 58 -14.59 24.38 -2.60
CA SER A 58 -13.17 24.42 -2.24
C SER A 58 -12.81 23.48 -1.09
N ARG A 59 -13.67 23.38 -0.07
CA ARG A 59 -13.44 22.50 1.09
C ARG A 59 -13.46 21.03 0.67
N ALA A 60 -14.45 20.66 -0.14
CA ALA A 60 -14.60 19.30 -0.61
C ALA A 60 -13.50 18.90 -1.61
N LEU A 61 -13.04 19.82 -2.48
CA LEU A 61 -11.86 19.59 -3.30
C LEU A 61 -10.61 19.30 -2.46
N ALA A 62 -10.39 20.07 -1.38
CA ALA A 62 -9.26 19.83 -0.48
C ALA A 62 -9.31 18.44 0.17
N GLU A 63 -10.50 18.01 0.61
CA GLU A 63 -10.72 16.67 1.17
C GLU A 63 -10.43 15.57 0.15
N VAL A 64 -10.94 15.70 -1.07
CA VAL A 64 -10.69 14.75 -2.16
C VAL A 64 -9.19 14.64 -2.47
N VAL A 65 -8.48 15.76 -2.52
CA VAL A 65 -7.02 15.77 -2.79
C VAL A 65 -6.25 15.05 -1.68
N ILE A 66 -6.61 15.28 -0.41
CA ILE A 66 -5.98 14.61 0.74
C ILE A 66 -6.22 13.10 0.67
N VAL A 67 -7.47 12.68 0.46
CA VAL A 67 -7.83 11.25 0.41
C VAL A 67 -7.18 10.57 -0.80
N ALA A 68 -7.19 11.22 -1.97
CA ALA A 68 -6.53 10.71 -3.17
C ALA A 68 -5.00 10.62 -2.98
N GLY A 69 -4.39 11.58 -2.29
CA GLY A 69 -2.98 11.54 -1.91
C GLY A 69 -2.64 10.36 -1.00
N GLY A 70 -3.48 10.10 0.00
CA GLY A 70 -3.36 8.92 0.87
C GLY A 70 -3.49 7.59 0.10
N ALA A 71 -4.48 7.50 -0.79
CA ALA A 71 -4.65 6.33 -1.66
C ALA A 71 -3.43 6.10 -2.58
N ALA A 72 -2.89 7.16 -3.16
CA ALA A 72 -1.70 7.09 -4.00
C ALA A 72 -0.47 6.61 -3.21
N ALA A 73 -0.28 7.10 -1.98
CA ALA A 73 0.80 6.66 -1.09
C ALA A 73 0.69 5.16 -0.78
N LEU A 74 -0.52 4.67 -0.46
CA LEU A 74 -0.79 3.25 -0.24
C LEU A 74 -0.52 2.43 -1.51
N ALA A 75 -0.94 2.89 -2.69
CA ALA A 75 -0.68 2.18 -3.96
C ALA A 75 0.83 2.07 -4.28
N VAL A 76 1.60 3.12 -4.00
CA VAL A 76 3.07 3.09 -4.15
C VAL A 76 3.69 2.09 -3.17
N ALA A 77 3.23 2.09 -1.92
CA ALA A 77 3.65 1.15 -0.89
C ALA A 77 3.31 -0.32 -1.26
N ALA A 78 2.10 -0.58 -1.76
CA ALA A 78 1.69 -1.89 -2.30
C ALA A 78 2.62 -2.36 -3.41
N THR A 79 2.98 -1.46 -4.34
CA THR A 79 3.89 -1.76 -5.44
C THR A 79 5.30 -2.10 -4.93
N GLY A 80 5.77 -1.41 -3.88
CA GLY A 80 7.02 -1.71 -3.19
C GLY A 80 7.03 -3.09 -2.53
N LEU A 81 5.95 -3.45 -1.84
CA LEU A 81 5.77 -4.78 -1.23
C LEU A 81 5.71 -5.89 -2.29
N TRP A 82 4.96 -5.66 -3.37
CA TRP A 82 4.84 -6.63 -4.47
C TRP A 82 6.19 -6.88 -5.15
N ARG A 83 7.06 -5.86 -5.20
CA ARG A 83 8.43 -5.96 -5.70
C ARG A 83 9.44 -6.48 -4.67
N VAL A 84 9.01 -6.82 -3.45
CA VAL A 84 9.86 -7.29 -2.35
C VAL A 84 10.99 -6.29 -2.07
N ALA A 85 10.68 -5.00 -2.15
CA ALA A 85 11.68 -3.96 -1.94
C ALA A 85 11.98 -3.79 -0.45
N SER A 86 13.26 -3.85 -0.06
CA SER A 86 13.70 -3.79 1.35
C SER A 86 13.23 -2.52 2.08
N TRP A 87 13.01 -1.43 1.34
CA TRP A 87 12.58 -0.14 1.86
C TRP A 87 11.05 -0.02 2.11
N ALA A 88 10.23 -0.95 1.62
CA ALA A 88 8.78 -0.78 1.61
C ALA A 88 8.12 -0.95 2.99
N ARG A 89 8.72 -1.71 3.92
CA ARG A 89 8.06 -2.05 5.20
C ARG A 89 7.83 -0.87 6.13
N GLY A 90 8.86 -0.03 6.30
CA GLY A 90 8.77 1.13 7.20
C GLY A 90 7.63 2.07 6.80
N PRO A 91 7.58 2.53 5.53
CA PRO A 91 6.49 3.35 5.02
C PRO A 91 5.12 2.70 5.16
N VAL A 92 4.98 1.40 4.85
CA VAL A 92 3.70 0.69 4.95
C VAL A 92 3.19 0.70 6.39
N VAL A 93 4.03 0.36 7.36
CA VAL A 93 3.60 0.33 8.77
C VAL A 93 3.16 1.72 9.23
N VAL A 94 3.89 2.76 8.86
CA VAL A 94 3.52 4.15 9.20
C VAL A 94 2.19 4.53 8.58
N LEU A 95 2.00 4.26 7.28
CA LEU A 95 0.75 4.53 6.58
C LEU A 95 -0.43 3.78 7.22
N GLN A 96 -0.21 2.54 7.68
CA GLN A 96 -1.26 1.78 8.35
C GLN A 96 -1.62 2.28 9.74
N LEU A 97 -0.66 2.82 10.49
CA LEU A 97 -1.00 3.47 11.76
C LEU A 97 -1.81 4.76 11.54
N LEU A 98 -1.48 5.52 10.50
CA LEU A 98 -2.26 6.70 10.12
C LEU A 98 -3.67 6.31 9.64
N LEU A 99 -3.77 5.27 8.81
CA LEU A 99 -5.06 4.77 8.33
C LEU A 99 -5.91 4.20 9.47
N ALA A 100 -5.30 3.51 10.44
CA ALA A 100 -6.00 3.06 11.65
C ALA A 100 -6.58 4.22 12.45
N ALA A 101 -5.80 5.30 12.66
CA ALA A 101 -6.29 6.49 13.37
C ALA A 101 -7.47 7.15 12.63
N LEU A 102 -7.37 7.27 11.30
CA LEU A 102 -8.46 7.81 10.48
C LEU A 102 -9.70 6.91 10.51
N ALA A 103 -9.51 5.59 10.43
CA ALA A 103 -10.60 4.63 10.48
C ALA A 103 -11.28 4.59 11.86
N TYR A 104 -10.51 4.76 12.93
CA TYR A 104 -11.04 4.88 14.29
C TYR A 104 -11.91 6.12 14.46
N THR A 105 -11.40 7.29 14.08
CA THR A 105 -12.18 8.55 14.13
C THR A 105 -13.43 8.44 13.26
N THR A 106 -13.34 7.82 12.08
CA THR A 106 -14.50 7.55 11.21
C THR A 106 -15.53 6.62 11.88
N ALA A 107 -15.09 5.54 12.52
CA ALA A 107 -16.00 4.57 13.14
C ALA A 107 -16.73 5.13 14.37
N PHE A 108 -16.00 5.86 15.23
CA PHE A 108 -16.47 6.21 16.57
C PHE A 108 -16.79 7.70 16.76
N GLU A 109 -16.03 8.61 16.14
CA GLU A 109 -16.27 10.06 16.28
C GLU A 109 -17.23 10.60 15.22
N ALA A 110 -17.12 10.11 13.99
CA ALA A 110 -18.02 10.46 12.90
C ALA A 110 -19.28 9.57 12.84
N GLU A 111 -19.41 8.62 13.77
CA GLU A 111 -20.55 7.68 13.85
C GLU A 111 -20.80 6.90 12.54
N GLN A 112 -19.74 6.60 11.78
CA GLN A 112 -19.77 5.81 10.55
C GLN A 112 -19.11 4.43 10.74
N PRO A 113 -19.60 3.56 11.64
CA PRO A 113 -18.97 2.28 11.94
C PRO A 113 -18.99 1.33 10.74
N ALA A 114 -19.98 1.45 9.84
CA ALA A 114 -20.07 0.66 8.61
C ALA A 114 -18.89 0.90 7.65
N ILE A 115 -18.20 2.04 7.78
CA ILE A 115 -17.01 2.39 6.97
C ILE A 115 -15.74 2.14 7.79
N GLY A 116 -15.68 2.67 9.02
CA GLY A 116 -14.45 2.64 9.81
C GLY A 116 -14.06 1.23 10.30
N LEU A 117 -15.03 0.37 10.68
CA LEU A 117 -14.73 -0.98 11.17
C LEU A 117 -14.12 -1.89 10.08
N PRO A 118 -14.66 -1.96 8.85
CA PRO A 118 -14.01 -2.71 7.77
C PRO A 118 -12.57 -2.26 7.49
N VAL A 119 -12.31 -0.95 7.48
CA VAL A 119 -10.96 -0.42 7.26
C VAL A 119 -10.02 -0.82 8.41
N LEU A 120 -10.47 -0.72 9.67
CA LEU A 120 -9.70 -1.18 10.83
C LEU A 120 -9.35 -2.67 10.74
N LEU A 121 -10.27 -3.51 10.25
CA LEU A 121 -10.02 -4.94 10.07
C LEU A 121 -8.96 -5.22 9.00
N LEU A 122 -8.98 -4.49 7.87
CA LEU A 122 -7.98 -4.64 6.81
C LEU A 122 -6.59 -4.20 7.31
N VAL A 123 -6.52 -3.06 8.01
CA VAL A 123 -5.29 -2.57 8.63
C VAL A 123 -4.73 -3.59 9.63
N ALA A 124 -5.58 -4.16 10.49
CA ALA A 124 -5.16 -5.17 11.46
C ALA A 124 -4.65 -6.44 10.77
N ALA A 125 -5.33 -6.91 9.72
CA ALA A 125 -4.91 -8.07 8.94
C ALA A 125 -3.54 -7.83 8.27
N GLU A 126 -3.30 -6.62 7.77
CA GLU A 126 -2.03 -6.29 7.15
C GLU A 126 -0.89 -6.20 8.16
N LEU A 127 -1.09 -5.51 9.29
CA LEU A 127 -0.08 -5.45 10.34
C LEU A 127 0.25 -6.84 10.88
N TYR A 128 -0.74 -7.73 10.96
CA TYR A 128 -0.55 -9.14 11.31
C TYR A 128 0.28 -9.89 10.26
N LEU A 129 0.00 -9.71 8.96
CA LEU A 129 0.78 -10.29 7.85
C LEU A 129 2.22 -9.75 7.78
N LEU A 130 2.44 -8.50 8.18
CA LEU A 130 3.78 -7.90 8.26
C LEU A 130 4.58 -8.39 9.46
N ALA A 131 3.88 -8.74 10.55
CA ALA A 131 4.46 -9.26 11.78
C ALA A 131 4.82 -10.75 11.71
N THR A 132 4.35 -11.48 10.70
CA THR A 132 4.59 -12.93 10.55
C THR A 132 6.09 -13.23 10.31
N PRO A 133 6.64 -14.33 10.86
CA PRO A 133 8.07 -14.63 10.80
C PRO A 133 8.62 -14.73 9.37
N GLU A 134 7.81 -15.22 8.43
CA GLU A 134 8.18 -15.39 7.02
C GLU A 134 8.45 -14.04 6.36
N ALA A 135 7.64 -13.03 6.68
CA ALA A 135 7.88 -11.67 6.22
C ALA A 135 9.15 -11.14 6.87
N ARG A 136 9.41 -11.43 8.16
CA ARG A 136 10.63 -10.98 8.87
C ARG A 136 11.92 -11.59 8.27
N LEU A 137 11.91 -12.89 7.99
CA LEU A 137 13.05 -13.64 7.45
C LEU A 137 13.40 -13.20 6.02
N ALA A 138 12.41 -12.89 5.17
CA ALA A 138 12.64 -12.41 3.81
C ALA A 138 13.45 -11.11 3.71
N TYR A 139 13.57 -10.34 4.80
CA TYR A 139 14.38 -9.12 4.87
C TYR A 139 15.70 -9.32 5.63
N LEU A 140 15.87 -10.44 6.35
CA LEU A 140 17.11 -10.79 7.05
C LEU A 140 18.09 -11.59 6.18
N GLU A 141 17.60 -12.28 5.14
CA GLU A 141 18.43 -13.05 4.19
C GLU A 141 19.04 -12.19 3.06
N ARG A 142 19.05 -10.86 3.18
CA ARG A 142 19.68 -9.91 2.25
C ARG A 142 20.70 -9.04 2.95
#